data_AF-A0A9P6F9Y4-F1
#
_entry.id   AF-A0A9P6F9Y4-F1
#
_cell.length_a   1.000
_cell.length_b   1.000
_cell.length_c   1.000
_cell.angle_alpha   90.00
_cell.angle_beta   90.00
_cell.angle_gamma   90.00
#
_symmetry.space_group_name_H-M   'P 1'
#
loop_
_entity.id
_entity.type
_entity.pdbx_description
1 polymer ?
#
loop_
_entity_poly.entity_id
_entity_poly.type
_entity_poly.pdbx_seq_one_letter_code
_entity_poly.pdbx_strand_id
1 'polypeptide(L)'
;MGLCLSVEERDERNISQNIDKGLEEDNRRLKKECKILLLGSGESGKSTIVKQMKVIHQGGYSTEELATYRLTVYKNLVDSAQSLVLAMEKLRLEPTLPENKANADRILDYRVEADPYFTLSADIVNAIDSLYHDPITSTCMERSSEFYIMDSAPYFFSQVRRLGAEDYTPSVQDVLRARSKTTGISETRFNMGQLSIHMFDVGGQRSERKKWIHCFEAVTSIIFCVALSEYDQVLLEESGQNRMAESLVLFESVINSRWFLRTSIILFMNKIDLFAAKLPKVPLEKFFSDYTGKLVFAAVKETILQNALKDSGIL
;
A
#
# COMPACT_ATOMS: atom_id res chain seq x y z
N MET A 1 -8.75 26.69 63.42
CA MET A 1 -7.33 26.42 63.13
C MET A 1 -7.08 26.77 61.67
N GLY A 2 -5.96 27.44 61.39
CA GLY A 2 -5.78 28.39 60.27
C GLY A 2 -5.88 27.82 58.87
N LEU A 3 -6.66 28.52 58.05
CA LEU A 3 -6.78 28.39 56.60
C LEU A 3 -5.89 29.44 55.93
N CYS A 4 -4.58 29.21 55.92
CA CYS A 4 -3.65 29.92 55.05
C CYS A 4 -2.87 28.86 54.27
N LEU A 5 -3.48 28.32 53.21
CA LEU A 5 -2.72 27.61 52.17
C LEU A 5 -1.68 28.60 51.63
N SER A 6 -0.42 28.16 51.53
CA SER A 6 0.61 28.99 50.91
C SER A 6 0.21 29.32 49.47
N VAL A 7 0.73 30.42 48.93
CA VAL A 7 0.49 30.78 47.51
C VAL A 7 0.92 29.62 46.60
N GLU A 8 2.02 28.97 46.95
CA GLU A 8 2.53 27.77 46.27
C GLU A 8 1.54 26.60 46.32
N GLU A 9 0.96 26.27 47.48
CA GLU A 9 -0.04 25.19 47.59
C GLU A 9 -1.33 25.51 46.81
N ARG A 10 -1.71 26.79 46.69
CA ARG A 10 -2.85 27.19 45.86
C ARG A 10 -2.54 27.06 44.37
N ASP A 11 -1.34 27.44 43.96
CA ASP A 11 -0.90 27.36 42.56
C ASP A 11 -0.72 25.90 42.12
N GLU A 12 -0.14 25.05 42.96
CA GLU A 12 -0.05 23.60 42.72
C GLU A 12 -1.44 22.96 42.59
N ARG A 13 -2.39 23.36 43.44
CA ARG A 13 -3.76 22.85 43.37
C ARG A 13 -4.49 23.32 42.12
N ASN A 14 -4.25 24.55 41.68
CA ASN A 14 -4.79 25.07 40.42
C ASN A 14 -4.18 24.34 39.20
N ILE A 15 -2.87 24.08 39.21
CA ILE A 15 -2.19 23.29 38.16
C ILE A 15 -2.78 21.87 38.13
N SER A 16 -2.91 21.21 39.27
CA SER A 16 -3.49 19.86 39.34
C SER A 16 -4.93 19.83 38.82
N GLN A 17 -5.77 20.80 39.22
CA GLN A 17 -7.15 20.88 38.71
C GLN A 17 -7.21 21.13 37.20
N ASN A 18 -6.29 21.91 36.65
CA ASN A 18 -6.22 22.15 35.21
C ASN A 18 -5.76 20.89 34.45
N ILE A 19 -4.82 20.12 35.02
CA ILE A 19 -4.41 18.83 34.48
C ILE A 19 -5.58 17.85 34.50
N ASP A 20 -6.29 17.72 35.63
CA ASP A 20 -7.43 16.81 35.76
C ASP A 20 -8.54 17.14 34.76
N LYS A 21 -8.85 18.43 34.57
CA LYS A 21 -9.80 18.88 33.54
C LYS A 21 -9.34 18.51 32.13
N GLY A 22 -8.06 18.73 31.82
CA GLY A 22 -7.48 18.34 30.53
C GLY A 22 -7.59 16.82 30.29
N LEU A 23 -7.30 16.02 31.31
CA LEU A 23 -7.43 14.55 31.25
C LEU A 23 -8.87 14.10 31.04
N GLU A 24 -9.85 14.73 31.69
CA GLU A 24 -11.27 14.42 31.49
C GLU A 24 -11.74 14.74 30.06
N GLU A 25 -11.31 15.89 29.52
CA GLU A 25 -11.61 16.29 28.14
C GLU A 25 -10.97 15.34 27.12
N ASP A 26 -9.70 14.99 27.32
CA ASP A 26 -8.99 14.02 26.49
C ASP A 26 -9.65 12.63 26.54
N ASN A 27 -10.03 12.16 27.73
CA ASN A 27 -10.73 10.89 27.88
C ASN A 27 -12.10 10.91 27.17
N ARG A 28 -12.83 12.02 27.22
CA ARG A 28 -14.09 12.18 26.50
C ARG A 28 -13.89 12.18 24.99
N ARG A 29 -12.80 12.78 24.50
CA ARG A 29 -12.42 12.76 23.08
C ARG A 29 -12.02 11.35 22.62
N LEU A 30 -11.14 10.68 23.37
CA LEU A 30 -10.67 9.32 23.08
C LEU A 30 -11.81 8.30 23.06
N LYS A 31 -12.81 8.44 23.95
CA LYS A 31 -14.02 7.59 23.94
C LYS A 31 -14.88 7.73 22.69
N LYS A 32 -14.74 8.83 21.94
CA LYS A 32 -15.46 9.09 20.69
C LYS A 32 -14.60 8.82 19.45
N GLU A 33 -13.31 8.50 19.65
CA GLU A 33 -12.38 8.20 18.57
C GLU A 33 -12.59 6.78 18.08
N CYS A 34 -12.83 6.62 16.78
CA CYS A 34 -12.92 5.33 16.11
C CYS A 34 -11.53 4.94 15.61
N LYS A 35 -10.94 3.92 16.23
CA LYS A 35 -9.63 3.40 15.85
C LYS A 35 -9.78 2.37 14.75
N ILE A 36 -9.21 2.66 13.58
CA ILE A 36 -9.24 1.78 12.41
C ILE A 36 -7.83 1.28 12.11
N LEU A 37 -7.66 -0.04 12.09
CA LEU A 37 -6.39 -0.67 11.77
C LEU A 37 -6.40 -1.23 10.34
N LEU A 38 -5.46 -0.79 9.49
CA LEU A 38 -5.30 -1.33 8.14
C LEU A 38 -4.36 -2.53 8.16
N LEU A 39 -4.87 -3.72 7.84
CA LEU A 39 -4.09 -4.96 7.76
C LEU A 39 -4.09 -5.54 6.35
N GLY A 40 -3.16 -6.46 6.09
CA GLY A 40 -3.04 -7.15 4.80
C GLY A 40 -1.59 -7.30 4.35
N SER A 41 -1.36 -8.11 3.31
CA SER A 41 -0.05 -8.42 2.76
C SER A 41 0.69 -7.18 2.22
N GLY A 42 1.98 -7.33 1.89
CA GLY A 42 2.74 -6.29 1.23
C GLY A 42 2.07 -5.88 -0.10
N GLU A 43 2.03 -4.58 -0.38
CA GLU A 43 1.46 -4.02 -1.63
C GLU A 43 -0.05 -4.21 -1.81
N SER A 44 -0.79 -4.64 -0.79
CA SER A 44 -2.24 -4.87 -0.89
C SER A 44 -3.11 -3.60 -1.01
N GLY A 45 -2.51 -2.40 -0.98
CA GLY A 45 -3.20 -1.12 -1.15
C GLY A 45 -3.50 -0.33 0.13
N LYS A 46 -3.04 -0.78 1.30
CA LYS A 46 -3.26 -0.08 2.59
C LYS A 46 -2.85 1.39 2.56
N SER A 47 -1.59 1.67 2.22
CA SER A 47 -1.10 3.06 2.16
C SER A 47 -1.81 3.89 1.09
N THR A 48 -2.31 3.27 0.01
CA THR A 48 -3.14 3.97 -0.98
C THR A 48 -4.48 4.40 -0.37
N ILE A 49 -5.09 3.59 0.50
CA ILE A 49 -6.31 3.98 1.23
C ILE A 49 -6.03 5.18 2.13
N VAL A 50 -4.93 5.18 2.90
CA VAL A 50 -4.57 6.34 3.74
C VAL A 50 -4.39 7.60 2.90
N LYS A 51 -3.67 7.50 1.78
CA LYS A 51 -3.47 8.62 0.86
C LYS A 51 -4.81 9.14 0.31
N GLN A 52 -5.76 8.26 -0.02
CA GLN A 52 -7.11 8.66 -0.44
C GLN A 52 -7.89 9.34 0.69
N MET A 53 -7.78 8.86 1.94
CA MET A 53 -8.43 9.51 3.09
C MET A 53 -7.91 10.93 3.29
N LYS A 54 -6.61 11.17 3.06
CA LYS A 54 -6.05 12.53 3.06
C LYS A 54 -6.67 13.40 1.96
N VAL A 55 -6.82 12.88 0.74
CA VAL A 55 -7.46 13.60 -0.36
C VAL A 55 -8.90 13.98 -0.03
N ILE A 56 -9.67 13.05 0.52
CA ILE A 56 -11.11 13.23 0.73
C ILE A 56 -11.43 14.03 2.00
N HIS A 57 -10.68 13.81 3.09
CA HIS A 57 -11.02 14.30 4.43
C HIS A 57 -10.03 15.31 5.03
N GLN A 58 -8.88 15.54 4.41
CA GLN A 58 -7.86 16.48 4.92
C GLN A 58 -7.49 17.58 3.90
N GLY A 59 -8.34 17.84 2.91
CA GLY A 59 -8.14 18.94 1.97
C GLY A 59 -7.08 18.69 0.90
N GLY A 60 -6.65 17.43 0.69
CA GLY A 60 -5.68 17.10 -0.35
C GLY A 60 -4.22 17.15 0.08
N TYR A 61 -3.36 17.33 -0.91
CA TYR A 61 -1.92 17.53 -0.72
C TYR A 61 -1.57 18.95 -1.13
N SER A 62 -0.78 19.65 -0.30
CA SER A 62 -0.22 20.94 -0.70
C SER A 62 0.87 20.78 -1.76
N THR A 63 1.24 21.85 -2.46
CA THR A 63 2.33 21.83 -3.44
C THR A 63 3.65 21.36 -2.83
N GLU A 64 3.94 21.80 -1.60
CA GLU A 64 5.14 21.43 -0.85
C GLU A 64 5.12 19.93 -0.52
N GLU A 65 3.97 19.40 -0.09
CA GLU A 65 3.82 17.97 0.19
C GLU A 65 3.97 17.12 -1.08
N LEU A 66 3.35 17.55 -2.19
CA LEU A 66 3.51 16.89 -3.49
C LEU A 66 4.99 16.85 -3.90
N ALA A 67 5.73 17.95 -3.73
CA ALA A 67 7.15 18.01 -4.05
C ALA A 67 7.99 16.97 -3.28
N THR A 68 7.62 16.63 -2.03
CA THR A 68 8.33 15.58 -1.26
C THR A 68 8.25 14.18 -1.90
N TYR A 69 7.24 13.93 -2.74
CA TYR A 69 7.09 12.65 -3.44
C TYR A 69 7.91 12.57 -4.73
N ARG A 70 8.52 13.66 -5.21
CA ARG A 70 9.23 13.71 -6.50
C ARG A 70 10.28 12.62 -6.60
N LEU A 71 11.15 12.53 -5.59
CA LEU A 71 12.22 11.53 -5.53
C LEU A 71 11.67 10.09 -5.48
N THR A 72 10.56 9.88 -4.77
CA THR A 72 9.92 8.56 -4.70
C THR A 72 9.37 8.14 -6.08
N VAL A 73 8.73 9.07 -6.80
CA VAL A 73 8.22 8.81 -8.15
C VAL A 73 9.36 8.50 -9.11
N TYR A 74 10.45 9.26 -9.07
CA TYR A 74 11.63 9.00 -9.89
C TYR A 74 12.25 7.64 -9.62
N LYS A 75 12.41 7.30 -8.33
CA LYS A 75 12.88 5.98 -7.94
C LYS A 75 11.95 4.88 -8.44
N ASN A 76 10.64 5.02 -8.30
CA ASN A 76 9.69 4.02 -8.79
C ASN A 76 9.72 3.85 -10.31
N LEU A 77 9.89 4.94 -11.07
CA LEU A 77 10.05 4.92 -12.52
C LEU A 77 11.32 4.16 -12.92
N VAL A 78 12.47 4.53 -12.34
CA VAL A 78 13.77 3.91 -12.66
C VAL A 78 13.82 2.45 -12.20
N ASP A 79 13.40 2.14 -10.98
CA ASP A 79 13.35 0.76 -10.45
C ASP A 79 12.44 -0.12 -11.33
N SER A 80 11.32 0.42 -11.83
CA SER A 80 10.42 -0.30 -12.74
C SER A 80 11.08 -0.54 -14.10
N ALA A 81 11.78 0.45 -14.65
CA ALA A 81 12.48 0.32 -15.93
C ALA A 81 13.62 -0.70 -15.84
N GLN A 82 14.38 -0.69 -14.73
CA GLN A 82 15.41 -1.69 -14.46
C GLN A 82 14.83 -3.09 -14.31
N SER A 83 13.71 -3.23 -13.59
CA SER A 83 13.01 -4.51 -13.46
C SER A 83 12.55 -5.05 -14.82
N LEU A 84 12.09 -4.17 -15.72
CA LEU A 84 11.72 -4.54 -17.08
C LEU A 84 12.93 -5.04 -17.89
N VAL A 85 14.07 -4.34 -17.85
CA VAL A 85 15.30 -4.79 -18.54
C VAL A 85 15.78 -6.14 -18.01
N LEU A 86 15.87 -6.29 -16.68
CA LEU A 86 16.26 -7.56 -16.05
C LEU A 86 15.29 -8.71 -16.41
N ALA A 87 14.01 -8.40 -16.56
CA ALA A 87 13.02 -9.36 -17.01
C ALA A 87 13.25 -9.76 -18.48
N MET A 88 13.56 -8.82 -19.37
CA MET A 88 13.92 -9.13 -20.75
C MET A 88 15.11 -10.09 -20.83
N GLU A 89 16.18 -9.83 -20.07
CA GLU A 89 17.35 -10.72 -19.99
C GLU A 89 16.97 -12.11 -19.46
N LYS A 90 16.23 -12.18 -18.34
CA LYS A 90 15.77 -13.45 -17.74
C LYS A 90 14.94 -14.27 -18.71
N LEU A 91 14.07 -13.62 -19.46
CA LEU A 91 13.16 -14.25 -20.42
C LEU A 91 13.80 -14.48 -21.80
N ARG A 92 15.08 -14.08 -21.97
CA ARG A 92 15.85 -14.13 -23.23
C ARG A 92 15.13 -13.40 -24.36
N LEU A 93 14.56 -12.24 -24.04
CA LEU A 93 13.93 -11.33 -24.97
C LEU A 93 14.92 -10.22 -25.31
N GLU A 94 15.17 -10.00 -26.59
CA GLU A 94 16.06 -8.96 -27.08
C GLU A 94 15.25 -7.74 -27.56
N PRO A 95 15.70 -6.51 -27.29
CA PRO A 95 15.09 -5.32 -27.87
C PRO A 95 14.97 -5.42 -29.40
N THR A 96 13.79 -5.08 -29.92
CA THR A 96 13.54 -5.08 -31.37
C THR A 96 14.31 -3.95 -32.04
N LEU A 97 14.36 -2.80 -31.37
CA LEU A 97 15.08 -1.62 -31.85
C LEU A 97 16.56 -1.68 -31.42
N PRO A 98 17.54 -1.54 -32.34
CA PRO A 98 18.96 -1.66 -32.01
C PRO A 98 19.44 -0.66 -30.95
N GLU A 99 18.92 0.56 -30.96
CA GLU A 99 19.21 1.59 -29.96
C GLU A 99 18.83 1.19 -28.54
N ASN A 100 17.80 0.35 -28.40
CA ASN A 100 17.32 -0.09 -27.10
C ASN A 100 18.25 -1.06 -26.38
N LYS A 101 19.22 -1.66 -27.10
CA LYS A 101 20.31 -2.41 -26.46
C LYS A 101 21.19 -1.49 -25.61
N ALA A 102 21.65 -0.38 -26.19
CA ALA A 102 22.44 0.61 -25.45
C ALA A 102 21.59 1.34 -24.38
N ASN A 103 20.29 1.55 -24.63
CA ASN A 103 19.39 2.12 -23.63
C ASN A 103 19.18 1.18 -22.44
N ALA A 104 19.10 -0.14 -22.66
CA ALA A 104 18.99 -1.12 -21.60
C ALA A 104 20.17 -1.05 -20.62
N ASP A 105 21.41 -1.03 -21.13
CA ASP A 105 22.62 -0.84 -20.32
C ASP A 105 22.57 0.47 -19.52
N ARG A 106 22.21 1.58 -20.19
CA ARG A 106 22.06 2.89 -19.55
C ARG A 106 21.03 2.87 -18.42
N ILE A 107 19.89 2.20 -18.62
CA ILE A 107 18.84 2.08 -17.60
C ILE A 107 19.33 1.26 -16.40
N LEU A 108 20.02 0.14 -16.64
CA LEU A 108 20.57 -0.71 -15.58
C LEU A 108 21.61 0.01 -14.72
N ASP A 109 22.42 0.89 -15.32
CA ASP A 109 23.46 1.63 -14.61
C ASP A 109 22.95 2.90 -13.94
N TYR A 110 21.80 3.43 -14.36
CA TYR A 110 21.29 4.70 -13.82
C TYR A 110 20.93 4.61 -12.34
N ARG A 111 21.26 5.63 -11.56
CA ARG A 111 20.94 5.71 -10.13
C ARG A 111 20.26 7.04 -9.83
N VAL A 112 19.19 6.95 -9.05
CA VAL A 112 18.51 8.12 -8.50
C VAL A 112 19.19 8.49 -7.19
N GLU A 113 19.80 9.66 -7.14
CA GLU A 113 20.52 10.14 -5.96
C GLU A 113 19.54 10.67 -4.89
N ALA A 114 19.90 10.52 -3.62
CA ALA A 114 19.07 10.96 -2.51
C ALA A 114 19.18 12.48 -2.26
N ASP A 115 19.01 13.27 -3.32
CA ASP A 115 19.03 14.73 -3.31
C ASP A 115 17.61 15.29 -3.57
N PRO A 116 17.06 16.15 -2.70
CA PRO A 116 15.79 16.84 -2.93
C PRO A 116 15.72 17.64 -4.24
N TYR A 117 16.85 18.09 -4.77
CA TYR A 117 16.94 18.85 -6.02
C TYR A 117 17.26 17.98 -7.24
N PHE A 118 17.32 16.65 -7.07
CA PHE A 118 17.62 15.73 -8.15
C PHE A 118 16.59 15.83 -9.28
N THR A 119 17.07 15.86 -10.52
CA THR A 119 16.27 15.82 -11.74
C THR A 119 16.72 14.65 -12.62
N LEU A 120 15.78 14.01 -13.31
CA LEU A 120 16.10 12.98 -14.29
C LEU A 120 16.82 13.62 -15.49
N SER A 121 17.86 12.96 -16.00
CA SER A 121 18.53 13.43 -17.22
C SER A 121 17.64 13.17 -18.45
N ALA A 122 17.72 14.05 -19.45
CA ALA A 122 16.99 13.86 -20.71
C ALA A 122 17.32 12.50 -21.35
N ASP A 123 18.57 12.05 -21.24
CA ASP A 123 19.02 10.76 -21.76
C ASP A 123 18.32 9.57 -21.12
N ILE A 124 18.13 9.56 -19.78
CA ILE A 124 17.42 8.45 -19.12
C ILE A 124 15.93 8.48 -19.47
N VAL A 125 15.33 9.67 -19.57
CA VAL A 125 13.93 9.84 -19.95
C VAL A 125 13.70 9.31 -21.36
N ASN A 126 14.57 9.66 -22.31
CA ASN A 126 14.55 9.15 -23.68
C ASN A 126 14.75 7.64 -23.73
N ALA A 127 15.71 7.10 -22.97
CA ALA A 127 16.00 5.67 -22.93
C ALA A 127 14.81 4.86 -22.43
N ILE A 128 14.18 5.27 -21.32
CA ILE A 128 13.00 4.60 -20.76
C ILE A 128 11.81 4.70 -21.72
N ASP A 129 11.57 5.88 -22.32
CA ASP A 129 10.48 6.06 -23.28
C ASP A 129 10.65 5.19 -24.53
N SER A 130 11.87 5.14 -25.07
CA SER A 130 12.22 4.33 -26.24
C SER A 130 12.07 2.83 -25.96
N LEU A 131 12.54 2.37 -24.79
CA LEU A 131 12.41 0.97 -24.39
C LEU A 131 10.94 0.60 -24.17
N TYR A 132 10.15 1.46 -23.52
CA TYR A 132 8.74 1.17 -23.25
C TYR A 132 7.92 1.01 -24.53
N HIS A 133 8.24 1.79 -25.58
CA HIS A 133 7.59 1.69 -26.90
C HIS A 133 8.21 0.61 -27.80
N ASP A 134 9.25 -0.11 -27.36
CA ASP A 134 9.76 -1.26 -28.10
C ASP A 134 8.68 -2.35 -28.19
N PRO A 135 8.42 -2.94 -29.37
CA PRO A 135 7.46 -4.04 -29.52
C PRO A 135 7.69 -5.20 -28.54
N ILE A 136 8.95 -5.48 -28.17
CA ILE A 136 9.27 -6.57 -27.25
C ILE A 136 8.74 -6.32 -25.83
N THR A 137 8.55 -5.06 -25.44
CA THR A 137 8.08 -4.69 -24.12
C THR A 137 6.67 -5.22 -23.87
N SER A 138 5.79 -5.21 -24.86
CA SER A 138 4.46 -5.82 -24.72
C SER A 138 4.55 -7.31 -24.41
N THR A 139 5.40 -8.04 -25.15
CA THR A 139 5.63 -9.48 -24.92
C THR A 139 6.24 -9.76 -23.55
N CYS A 140 7.16 -8.91 -23.08
CA CYS A 140 7.72 -9.00 -21.74
C CYS A 140 6.64 -8.78 -20.66
N MET A 141 5.82 -7.75 -20.81
CA MET A 141 4.76 -7.39 -19.86
C MET A 141 3.63 -8.42 -19.79
N GLU A 142 3.33 -9.12 -20.88
CA GLU A 142 2.39 -10.26 -20.89
C GLU A 142 2.87 -11.42 -20.00
N ARG A 143 4.18 -11.52 -19.78
CA ARG A 143 4.84 -12.52 -18.92
C ARG A 143 5.23 -11.96 -17.55
N SER A 144 4.61 -10.85 -17.12
CA SER A 144 4.88 -10.18 -15.83
C SER A 144 4.57 -11.02 -14.59
N SER A 145 3.97 -12.20 -14.71
CA SER A 145 3.84 -13.17 -13.62
C SER A 145 5.13 -13.95 -13.34
N GLU A 146 6.06 -14.00 -14.30
CA GLU A 146 7.32 -14.75 -14.19
C GLU A 146 8.45 -13.94 -13.51
N PHE A 147 8.20 -12.66 -13.25
CA PHE A 147 9.13 -11.75 -12.61
C PHE A 147 8.39 -10.73 -11.76
N TYR A 148 9.14 -9.98 -10.97
CA TYR A 148 8.58 -8.92 -10.19
C TYR A 148 8.60 -7.59 -10.95
N ILE A 149 7.44 -6.93 -11.01
CA ILE A 149 7.32 -5.56 -11.50
C ILE A 149 6.24 -4.83 -10.70
N MET A 150 6.42 -3.53 -10.50
CA MET A 150 5.43 -2.71 -9.80
C MET A 150 4.14 -2.60 -10.62
N ASP A 151 2.98 -2.75 -10.00
CA ASP A 151 1.67 -2.58 -10.67
C ASP A 151 1.50 -1.20 -11.33
N SER A 152 2.09 -0.16 -10.73
CA SER A 152 2.09 1.21 -11.26
C SER A 152 3.10 1.44 -12.39
N ALA A 153 3.94 0.47 -12.74
CA ALA A 153 4.99 0.63 -13.76
C ALA A 153 4.43 1.13 -15.11
N PRO A 154 3.33 0.56 -15.67
CA PRO A 154 2.76 1.06 -16.93
C PRO A 154 2.33 2.53 -16.86
N TYR A 155 1.81 2.97 -15.72
CA TYR A 155 1.45 4.37 -15.50
C TYR A 155 2.69 5.26 -15.56
N PHE A 156 3.75 4.91 -14.83
CA PHE A 156 4.98 5.71 -14.82
C PHE A 156 5.64 5.77 -16.20
N PHE A 157 5.71 4.65 -16.92
CA PHE A 157 6.25 4.62 -18.27
C PHE A 157 5.44 5.50 -19.24
N SER A 158 4.10 5.41 -19.20
CA SER A 158 3.24 6.25 -20.03
C SER A 158 3.36 7.75 -19.74
N GLN A 159 3.89 8.11 -18.57
CA GLN A 159 4.07 9.49 -18.10
C GLN A 159 5.54 9.93 -18.13
N VAL A 160 6.47 9.09 -18.59
CA VAL A 160 7.93 9.30 -18.47
C VAL A 160 8.36 10.69 -18.95
N ARG A 161 7.79 11.18 -20.05
CA ARG A 161 8.05 12.52 -20.61
C ARG A 161 7.65 13.65 -19.66
N ARG A 162 6.47 13.54 -19.03
CA ARG A 162 5.97 14.51 -18.04
C ARG A 162 6.78 14.44 -16.75
N LEU A 163 7.12 13.24 -16.30
CA LEU A 163 7.92 13.03 -15.08
C LEU A 163 9.35 13.58 -15.26
N GLY A 164 9.90 13.46 -16.46
CA GLY A 164 11.23 13.95 -16.82
C GLY A 164 11.34 15.45 -17.12
N ALA A 165 10.25 16.21 -17.08
CA ALA A 165 10.27 17.65 -17.34
C ALA A 165 11.01 18.41 -16.21
N GLU A 166 11.67 19.52 -16.55
CA GLU A 166 12.44 20.32 -15.59
C GLU A 166 11.54 20.90 -14.47
N ASP A 167 10.36 21.39 -14.87
CA ASP A 167 9.33 21.97 -14.00
C ASP A 167 8.39 20.93 -13.36
N TYR A 168 8.71 19.63 -13.50
CA TYR A 168 7.87 18.56 -12.99
C TYR A 168 7.60 18.70 -11.49
N THR A 169 6.31 18.81 -11.16
CA THR A 169 5.78 18.66 -9.80
C THR A 169 4.82 17.47 -9.77
N PRO A 170 4.95 16.54 -8.80
CA PRO A 170 4.06 15.40 -8.71
C PRO A 170 2.59 15.80 -8.60
N SER A 171 1.72 15.10 -9.32
CA SER A 171 0.28 15.20 -9.16
C SER A 171 -0.21 14.30 -8.02
N VAL A 172 -1.45 14.51 -7.56
CA VAL A 172 -2.10 13.60 -6.60
C VAL A 172 -2.13 12.16 -7.14
N GLN A 173 -2.33 11.98 -8.45
CA GLN A 173 -2.31 10.65 -9.08
C GLN A 173 -0.93 10.00 -8.99
N ASP A 174 0.15 10.79 -9.18
CA ASP A 174 1.52 10.31 -8.99
C ASP A 174 1.74 9.84 -7.55
N VAL A 175 1.28 10.63 -6.58
CA VAL A 175 1.38 10.29 -5.16
C VAL A 175 0.61 9.02 -4.81
N LEU A 176 -0.60 8.85 -5.34
CA LEU A 176 -1.43 7.65 -5.11
C LEU A 176 -0.80 6.38 -5.70
N ARG A 177 -0.12 6.50 -6.85
CA ARG A 177 0.58 5.41 -7.55
C ARG A 177 1.99 5.16 -7.02
N ALA A 178 2.60 6.17 -6.40
CA ALA A 178 3.93 6.11 -5.81
C ALA A 178 3.94 5.15 -4.63
N ARG A 179 5.06 4.45 -4.54
CA ARG A 179 5.29 3.40 -3.58
C ARG A 179 6.58 3.64 -2.83
N SER A 180 6.42 3.64 -1.51
CA SER A 180 7.50 3.46 -0.56
C SER A 180 7.20 2.23 0.27
N LYS A 181 8.21 1.43 0.59
CA LYS A 181 8.04 0.31 1.52
C LYS A 181 7.69 0.89 2.89
N THR A 182 6.45 0.67 3.35
CA THR A 182 6.00 1.11 4.68
C THR A 182 6.76 0.34 5.74
N THR A 183 7.54 1.05 6.55
CA THR A 183 8.26 0.51 7.71
C THR A 183 7.66 1.08 8.98
N GLY A 184 7.40 0.23 9.97
CA GLY A 184 6.78 0.63 11.22
C GLY A 184 5.28 0.89 11.09
N ILE A 185 4.82 1.86 11.88
CA ILE A 185 3.41 2.23 12.06
C ILE A 185 3.29 3.71 11.73
N SER A 186 2.35 4.05 10.87
CA SER A 186 1.98 5.43 10.57
C SER A 186 0.53 5.68 11.02
N GLU A 187 0.31 6.82 11.65
CA GLU A 187 -0.99 7.21 12.19
C GLU A 187 -1.54 8.41 11.42
N THR A 188 -2.84 8.41 11.16
CA THR A 188 -3.51 9.53 10.52
C THR A 188 -4.85 9.77 11.22
N ARG A 189 -5.11 11.01 11.60
CA ARG A 189 -6.37 11.42 12.25
C ARG A 189 -7.16 12.34 11.33
N PHE A 190 -8.44 12.08 11.16
CA PHE A 190 -9.34 12.92 10.37
C PHE A 190 -10.78 12.80 10.86
N ASN A 191 -11.59 13.80 10.53
CA ASN A 191 -13.02 13.78 10.85
C ASN A 191 -13.82 13.30 9.64
N MET A 192 -14.73 12.37 9.86
CA MET A 192 -15.70 11.91 8.87
C MET A 192 -17.11 12.19 9.40
N GLY A 193 -17.66 13.36 9.04
CA GLY A 193 -18.89 13.86 9.63
C GLY A 193 -18.70 14.16 11.13
N GLN A 194 -19.45 13.46 11.98
CA GLN A 194 -19.34 13.57 13.44
C GLN A 194 -18.34 12.56 14.06
N LEU A 195 -17.81 11.64 13.26
CA LEU A 195 -16.88 10.60 13.73
C LEU A 195 -15.44 11.12 13.65
N SER A 196 -14.70 11.00 14.75
CA SER A 196 -13.25 11.20 14.78
C SER A 196 -12.58 9.88 14.45
N ILE A 197 -11.92 9.79 13.30
CA ILE A 197 -11.23 8.58 12.85
C ILE A 197 -9.74 8.68 13.18
N HIS A 198 -9.20 7.63 13.79
CA HIS A 198 -7.77 7.42 13.99
C HIS A 198 -7.34 6.15 13.27
N MET A 199 -6.71 6.34 12.11
CA MET A 199 -6.32 5.26 11.22
C MET A 199 -4.84 4.91 11.39
N PHE A 200 -4.55 3.61 11.46
CA PHE A 200 -3.20 3.06 11.56
C PHE A 200 -2.86 2.28 10.29
N ASP A 201 -1.83 2.72 9.56
CA ASP A 201 -1.23 1.98 8.45
C ASP A 201 0.08 1.35 8.88
N VAL A 202 0.12 0.02 8.81
CA VAL A 202 1.22 -0.81 9.26
C VAL A 202 1.85 -1.55 8.07
N GLY A 203 3.16 -1.76 8.13
CA GLY A 203 3.87 -2.51 7.10
C GLY A 203 3.29 -3.93 6.89
N GLY A 204 2.98 -4.28 5.64
CA GLY A 204 2.37 -5.57 5.29
C GLY A 204 3.34 -6.74 5.09
N GLN A 205 4.64 -6.44 4.94
CA GLN A 205 5.69 -7.43 4.72
C GLN A 205 5.94 -8.25 5.97
N ARG A 206 6.40 -9.50 5.82
CA ARG A 206 6.56 -10.44 6.95
C ARG A 206 7.44 -9.87 8.09
N SER A 207 8.50 -9.14 7.74
CA SER A 207 9.41 -8.52 8.72
C SER A 207 8.72 -7.46 9.59
N GLU A 208 7.66 -6.82 9.09
CA GLU A 208 6.97 -5.72 9.78
C GLU A 208 5.83 -6.20 10.69
N ARG A 209 5.32 -7.42 10.49
CA ARG A 209 4.13 -7.92 11.18
C ARG A 209 4.27 -8.07 12.68
N LYS A 210 5.49 -8.29 13.17
CA LYS A 210 5.77 -8.33 14.62
C LYS A 210 5.42 -7.02 15.32
N LYS A 211 5.42 -5.90 14.59
CA LYS A 211 5.11 -4.56 15.13
C LYS A 211 3.61 -4.32 15.24
N TRP A 212 2.77 -5.12 14.58
CA TRP A 212 1.32 -4.91 14.55
C TRP A 212 0.67 -4.94 15.92
N ILE A 213 1.19 -5.75 16.84
CA ILE A 213 0.65 -5.89 18.21
C ILE A 213 0.62 -4.56 18.98
N HIS A 214 1.49 -3.60 18.63
CA HIS A 214 1.50 -2.27 19.23
C HIS A 214 0.28 -1.41 18.86
N CYS A 215 -0.53 -1.85 17.89
CA CYS A 215 -1.72 -1.14 17.44
C CYS A 215 -3.03 -1.88 17.75
N PHE A 216 -2.98 -3.02 18.45
CA PHE A 216 -4.16 -3.89 18.62
C PHE A 216 -5.09 -3.45 19.76
N GLU A 217 -4.62 -2.56 20.64
CA GLU A 217 -5.40 -2.13 21.79
C GLU A 217 -6.55 -1.19 21.40
N ALA A 218 -7.76 -1.55 21.85
CA ALA A 218 -8.98 -0.77 21.67
C ALA A 218 -9.29 -0.42 20.19
N VAL A 219 -8.93 -1.29 19.25
CA VAL A 219 -9.28 -1.15 17.83
C VAL A 219 -10.79 -1.33 17.66
N THR A 220 -11.45 -0.33 17.08
CA THR A 220 -12.88 -0.36 16.79
C THR A 220 -13.17 -1.26 15.59
N SER A 221 -12.36 -1.15 14.53
CA SER A 221 -12.53 -1.96 13.32
C SER A 221 -11.21 -2.21 12.60
N ILE A 222 -11.13 -3.33 11.89
CA ILE A 222 -10.02 -3.66 10.99
C ILE A 222 -10.50 -3.54 9.57
N ILE A 223 -9.72 -2.87 8.71
CA ILE A 223 -9.88 -2.96 7.26
C ILE A 223 -8.76 -3.87 6.76
N PHE A 224 -9.12 -5.08 6.36
CA PHE A 224 -8.18 -6.04 5.80
C PHE A 224 -8.15 -5.91 4.28
N CYS A 225 -6.99 -5.55 3.72
CA CYS A 225 -6.82 -5.31 2.29
C CYS A 225 -6.20 -6.53 1.60
N VAL A 226 -6.88 -7.02 0.56
CA VAL A 226 -6.44 -8.10 -0.32
C VAL A 226 -6.27 -7.55 -1.73
N ALA A 227 -5.11 -7.79 -2.36
CA ALA A 227 -4.90 -7.48 -3.76
C ALA A 227 -5.34 -8.67 -4.63
N LEU A 228 -6.44 -8.50 -5.36
CA LEU A 228 -7.00 -9.58 -6.19
C LEU A 228 -6.08 -9.95 -7.36
N SER A 229 -5.31 -9.01 -7.90
CA SER A 229 -4.44 -9.21 -9.05
C SER A 229 -3.19 -10.05 -8.78
N GLU A 230 -2.95 -10.45 -7.53
CA GLU A 230 -1.74 -11.17 -7.09
C GLU A 230 -1.91 -12.71 -7.10
N TYR A 231 -3.00 -13.22 -7.68
CA TYR A 231 -3.37 -14.64 -7.68
C TYR A 231 -2.37 -15.56 -8.40
N ASP A 232 -1.56 -15.04 -9.30
CA ASP A 232 -0.56 -15.75 -10.10
C ASP A 232 0.86 -15.25 -9.83
N GLN A 233 1.05 -14.46 -8.77
CA GLN A 233 2.34 -13.92 -8.35
C GLN A 233 2.88 -14.63 -7.12
N VAL A 234 4.20 -14.62 -6.98
CA VAL A 234 4.91 -15.13 -5.81
C VAL A 234 5.42 -13.99 -4.92
N LEU A 235 5.63 -14.25 -3.64
CA LEU A 235 6.15 -13.24 -2.71
C LEU A 235 7.55 -12.79 -3.11
N LEU A 236 7.84 -11.51 -2.87
CA LEU A 236 9.19 -10.97 -2.96
C LEU A 236 10.14 -11.62 -1.95
N GLU A 237 9.64 -11.90 -0.75
CA GLU A 237 10.44 -12.49 0.33
C GLU A 237 10.66 -14.00 0.13
N GLU A 238 9.85 -14.68 -0.70
CA GLU A 238 9.86 -16.13 -0.86
C GLU A 238 9.26 -16.56 -2.20
N SER A 239 10.11 -16.94 -3.16
CA SER A 239 9.72 -17.23 -4.55
C SER A 239 8.85 -18.48 -4.74
N GLY A 240 8.65 -19.30 -3.71
CA GLY A 240 7.81 -20.50 -3.75
C GLY A 240 6.38 -20.30 -3.24
N GLN A 241 6.09 -19.15 -2.62
CA GLN A 241 4.81 -18.90 -1.97
C GLN A 241 3.95 -17.95 -2.81
N ASN A 242 2.76 -18.39 -3.19
CA ASN A 242 1.77 -17.56 -3.88
C ASN A 242 1.27 -16.42 -2.97
N ARG A 243 1.19 -15.20 -3.51
CA ARG A 243 0.82 -13.98 -2.76
C ARG A 243 -0.63 -13.99 -2.29
N MET A 244 -1.57 -14.42 -3.12
CA MET A 244 -2.99 -14.52 -2.74
C MET A 244 -3.20 -15.60 -1.67
N ALA A 245 -2.57 -16.76 -1.82
CA ALA A 245 -2.61 -17.82 -0.80
C ALA A 245 -2.03 -17.34 0.55
N GLU A 246 -0.91 -16.60 0.51
CA GLU A 246 -0.36 -15.97 1.70
C GLU A 246 -1.33 -14.97 2.34
N SER A 247 -2.01 -14.16 1.54
CA SER A 247 -3.01 -13.22 2.03
C SER A 247 -4.21 -13.92 2.68
N LEU A 248 -4.60 -15.11 2.21
CA LEU A 248 -5.66 -15.93 2.83
C LEU A 248 -5.23 -16.47 4.20
N VAL A 249 -4.03 -17.05 4.30
CA VAL A 249 -3.46 -17.51 5.58
C VAL A 249 -3.34 -16.35 6.57
N LEU A 250 -2.91 -15.18 6.09
CA LEU A 250 -2.81 -13.98 6.91
C LEU A 250 -4.19 -13.52 7.39
N PHE A 251 -5.21 -13.53 6.52
CA PHE A 251 -6.58 -13.19 6.89
C PHE A 251 -7.12 -14.14 7.96
N GLU A 252 -6.94 -15.44 7.76
CA GLU A 252 -7.33 -16.48 8.72
C GLU A 252 -6.68 -16.25 10.10
N SER A 253 -5.39 -15.89 10.13
CA SER A 253 -4.70 -15.57 11.39
C SER A 253 -5.25 -14.33 12.10
N VAL A 254 -5.76 -13.36 11.34
CA VAL A 254 -6.35 -12.13 11.88
C VAL A 254 -7.75 -12.39 12.43
N ILE A 255 -8.62 -13.06 11.66
CA ILE A 255 -10.00 -13.33 12.11
C ILE A 255 -10.05 -14.24 13.35
N ASN A 256 -9.07 -15.15 13.49
CA ASN A 256 -8.97 -16.08 14.62
C ASN A 256 -8.12 -15.54 15.79
N SER A 257 -7.65 -14.28 15.69
CA SER A 257 -6.84 -13.67 16.74
C SER A 257 -7.68 -13.34 17.97
N ARG A 258 -7.20 -13.74 19.16
CA ARG A 258 -7.81 -13.40 20.45
C ARG A 258 -7.92 -11.89 20.70
N TRP A 259 -7.05 -11.10 20.07
CA TRP A 259 -7.08 -9.64 20.17
C TRP A 259 -8.30 -9.02 19.49
N PHE A 260 -8.94 -9.72 18.55
CA PHE A 260 -9.97 -9.16 17.66
C PHE A 260 -11.35 -9.81 17.82
N LEU A 261 -11.57 -10.58 18.89
CA LEU A 261 -12.84 -11.29 19.15
C LEU A 261 -14.10 -10.39 19.13
N ARG A 262 -13.94 -9.09 19.40
CA ARG A 262 -15.04 -8.10 19.40
C ARG A 262 -14.83 -6.98 18.39
N THR A 263 -13.85 -7.12 17.50
CA THR A 263 -13.49 -6.11 16.52
C THR A 263 -14.21 -6.41 15.21
N SER A 264 -14.89 -5.41 14.62
CA SER A 264 -15.50 -5.58 13.30
C SER A 264 -14.42 -5.65 12.23
N ILE A 265 -14.51 -6.61 11.32
CA ILE A 265 -13.55 -6.80 10.23
C ILE A 265 -14.25 -6.49 8.90
N ILE A 266 -13.67 -5.55 8.16
CA ILE A 266 -14.12 -5.12 6.85
C ILE A 266 -13.08 -5.62 5.84
N LEU A 267 -13.52 -6.39 4.84
CA LEU A 267 -12.64 -6.91 3.80
C LEU A 267 -12.65 -6.00 2.57
N PHE A 268 -11.50 -5.48 2.18
CA PHE A 268 -11.30 -4.70 0.97
C PHE A 268 -10.61 -5.54 -0.10
N MET A 269 -11.32 -5.75 -1.20
CA MET A 269 -10.81 -6.44 -2.39
C MET A 269 -10.29 -5.40 -3.39
N ASN A 270 -8.99 -5.13 -3.31
CA ASN A 270 -8.29 -4.11 -4.09
C ASN A 270 -7.77 -4.65 -5.43
N LYS A 271 -7.39 -3.72 -6.32
CA LYS A 271 -6.82 -4.00 -7.65
C LYS A 271 -7.76 -4.82 -8.56
N ILE A 272 -9.06 -4.56 -8.44
CA ILE A 272 -10.09 -5.27 -9.21
C ILE A 272 -10.00 -4.99 -10.70
N ASP A 273 -9.55 -3.79 -11.07
CA ASP A 273 -9.24 -3.37 -12.43
C ASP A 273 -8.13 -4.23 -13.05
N LEU A 274 -7.01 -4.39 -12.34
CA LEU A 274 -5.91 -5.25 -12.77
C LEU A 274 -6.33 -6.72 -12.82
N PHE A 275 -7.10 -7.17 -11.84
CA PHE A 275 -7.65 -8.52 -11.81
C PHE A 275 -8.53 -8.80 -13.03
N ALA A 276 -9.48 -7.91 -13.34
CA ALA A 276 -10.37 -8.04 -14.49
C ALA A 276 -9.63 -8.05 -15.83
N ALA A 277 -8.57 -7.25 -15.96
CA ALA A 277 -7.73 -7.23 -17.16
C ALA A 277 -6.89 -8.51 -17.34
N LYS A 278 -6.51 -9.16 -16.23
CA LYS A 278 -5.62 -10.32 -16.21
C LYS A 278 -6.34 -11.65 -16.40
N LEU A 279 -7.54 -11.78 -15.82
CA LEU A 279 -8.31 -13.01 -15.79
C LEU A 279 -8.51 -13.68 -17.17
N PRO A 280 -8.76 -12.95 -18.28
CA PRO A 280 -8.89 -13.56 -19.60
C PRO A 280 -7.58 -14.16 -20.15
N LYS A 281 -6.42 -13.68 -19.67
CA LYS A 281 -5.08 -14.11 -20.13
C LYS A 281 -4.51 -15.23 -19.28
N VAL A 282 -4.73 -15.14 -17.97
CA VAL A 282 -4.21 -16.08 -16.97
C VAL A 282 -5.40 -16.59 -16.14
N PRO A 283 -6.01 -17.73 -16.50
CA PRO A 283 -7.14 -18.29 -15.76
C PRO A 283 -6.77 -18.64 -14.32
N LEU A 284 -7.70 -18.38 -13.38
CA LEU A 284 -7.49 -18.56 -11.94
C LEU A 284 -7.31 -20.04 -11.57
N GLU A 285 -7.95 -20.94 -12.31
CA GLU A 285 -7.91 -22.40 -12.16
C GLU A 285 -6.49 -22.98 -12.22
N LYS A 286 -5.56 -22.27 -12.90
CA LYS A 286 -4.16 -22.68 -12.97
C LYS A 286 -3.44 -22.60 -11.61
N PHE A 287 -3.92 -21.75 -10.71
CA PHE A 287 -3.31 -21.48 -9.40
C PHE A 287 -4.19 -21.97 -8.25
N PHE A 288 -5.51 -22.05 -8.46
CA PHE A 288 -6.48 -22.50 -7.46
C PHE A 288 -7.35 -23.60 -8.08
N SER A 289 -6.93 -24.86 -7.92
CA SER A 289 -7.58 -26.05 -8.49
C SER A 289 -9.03 -26.23 -8.04
N ASP A 290 -9.34 -25.75 -6.83
CA ASP A 290 -10.65 -25.91 -6.20
C ASP A 290 -11.65 -24.85 -6.70
N TYR A 291 -11.21 -23.93 -7.58
CA TYR A 291 -12.07 -22.92 -8.18
C TYR A 291 -12.98 -23.56 -9.23
N THR A 292 -14.29 -23.55 -8.97
CA THR A 292 -15.32 -24.21 -9.81
C THR A 292 -15.94 -23.28 -10.87
N GLY A 293 -15.31 -22.15 -11.20
CA GLY A 293 -15.79 -21.23 -12.24
C GLY A 293 -17.04 -20.40 -11.87
N LYS A 294 -17.63 -20.61 -10.68
CA LYS A 294 -18.65 -19.71 -10.14
C LYS A 294 -17.96 -18.43 -9.69
N LEU A 295 -18.13 -17.37 -10.48
CA LEU A 295 -17.76 -15.97 -10.26
C LEU A 295 -16.88 -15.72 -9.03
N VAL A 296 -15.69 -15.17 -9.23
CA VAL A 296 -14.73 -14.78 -8.18
C VAL A 296 -15.36 -14.13 -6.93
N PHE A 297 -16.45 -13.35 -7.13
CA PHE A 297 -17.24 -12.79 -6.05
C PHE A 297 -18.01 -13.81 -5.19
N ALA A 298 -18.53 -14.87 -5.79
CA ALA A 298 -19.17 -16.00 -5.12
C ALA A 298 -18.13 -16.88 -4.43
N ALA A 299 -17.04 -17.30 -5.09
CA ALA A 299 -16.06 -18.19 -4.48
C ALA A 299 -15.37 -17.57 -3.23
N VAL A 300 -14.94 -16.29 -3.30
CA VAL A 300 -14.36 -15.61 -2.13
C VAL A 300 -15.41 -15.41 -1.03
N LYS A 301 -16.63 -15.00 -1.39
CA LYS A 301 -17.74 -14.84 -0.43
C LYS A 301 -18.17 -16.17 0.19
N GLU A 302 -18.19 -17.26 -0.57
CA GLU A 302 -18.67 -18.59 -0.22
C GLU A 302 -17.62 -19.35 0.60
N THR A 303 -16.32 -19.22 0.30
CA THR A 303 -15.24 -19.69 1.19
C THR A 303 -15.21 -18.92 2.51
N ILE A 304 -15.40 -17.58 2.47
CA ILE A 304 -15.47 -16.75 3.70
C ILE A 304 -16.72 -17.10 4.53
N LEU A 305 -17.89 -17.25 3.91
CA LEU A 305 -19.13 -17.62 4.60
C LEU A 305 -19.10 -19.07 5.11
N GLN A 306 -18.60 -20.03 4.33
CA GLN A 306 -18.54 -21.43 4.75
C GLN A 306 -17.57 -21.63 5.92
N ASN A 307 -16.41 -20.96 5.92
CA ASN A 307 -15.48 -21.03 7.05
C ASN A 307 -16.04 -20.30 8.28
N ALA A 308 -16.63 -19.11 8.12
CA ALA A 308 -17.29 -18.41 9.22
C ALA A 308 -18.49 -19.17 9.81
N LEU A 309 -19.26 -19.90 8.98
CA LEU A 309 -20.41 -20.68 9.43
C LEU A 309 -20.01 -21.98 10.13
N LYS A 310 -18.96 -22.68 9.65
CA LYS A 310 -18.38 -23.85 10.33
C LYS A 310 -17.81 -23.50 11.70
N ASP A 311 -17.09 -22.38 11.81
CA ASP A 311 -16.49 -21.95 13.09
C ASP A 311 -17.55 -21.41 14.07
N SER A 312 -18.69 -20.93 13.57
CA SER A 312 -19.85 -20.54 14.39
C SER A 312 -20.76 -21.70 14.81
N GLY A 313 -20.49 -22.92 14.35
CA GLY A 313 -21.31 -24.11 14.62
C GLY A 313 -22.71 -24.08 14.01
N ILE A 314 -22.95 -23.22 13.01
CA ILE A 314 -24.22 -23.08 12.30
C ILE A 314 -24.32 -24.07 11.11
N LEU A 315 -23.18 -24.64 10.69
CA LEU A 315 -23.05 -25.73 9.73
C LEU A 315 -22.20 -26.86 10.32
#